data_AF-A0A5D2NGQ2-F1
#
_entry.id   AF-A0A5D2NGQ2-F1
#
_cell.length_a   1.000
_cell.length_b   1.000
_cell.length_c   1.000
_cell.angle_alpha   90.00
_cell.angle_beta   90.00
_cell.angle_gamma   90.00
#
_symmetry.space_group_name_H-M   'P 1'
#
loop_
_entity.id
_entity.type
_entity.pdbx_description
1 polymer ?
#
loop_
_entity_poly.entity_id
_entity_poly.type
_entity_poly.pdbx_seq_one_letter_code
_entity_poly.pdbx_strand_id
1 'polypeptide(L)'
;MIYCNRWVGILYAMNHLSSLKNAVGCGFLRTAIMCYQKRMERKRSQALYLICPNFQSLELDPTALMKMRKLRFLKLYNSCGRILLFKGLLSFPEELRYLYWEGYPLRSLPTKFDLRYLVELDMRESHLEQLWEGKQDLVNLKVINLNMSKNLVRIPDLSSATNLEEFSRNLRDHGDVEGD
;
A
#
# COMPACT_ATOMS: atom_id res chain seq x y z
N MET A 1 -27.66 -1.39 18.20
CA MET A 1 -26.53 -1.53 19.14
C MET A 1 -26.23 -3.01 19.29
N ILE A 2 -25.15 -3.51 18.70
CA ILE A 2 -24.67 -4.87 18.98
C ILE A 2 -23.22 -4.73 19.42
N TYR A 3 -23.00 -4.88 20.72
CA TYR A 3 -21.71 -5.13 21.34
C TYR A 3 -21.11 -6.41 20.75
N CYS A 4 -19.85 -6.38 20.33
CA CYS A 4 -19.12 -7.62 20.05
C CYS A 4 -17.79 -7.63 20.80
N ASN A 5 -17.85 -8.25 21.97
CA ASN A 5 -16.70 -8.61 22.80
C ASN A 5 -15.86 -9.70 22.11
N ARG A 6 -14.63 -9.38 21.68
CA ARG A 6 -13.49 -10.32 21.61
C ARG A 6 -12.17 -9.58 21.39
N TRP A 7 -11.61 -9.06 22.47
CA TRP A 7 -10.47 -8.13 22.48
C TRP A 7 -9.07 -8.77 22.39
N VAL A 8 -8.94 -10.10 22.39
CA VAL A 8 -7.63 -10.76 22.56
C VAL A 8 -6.76 -10.73 21.29
N GLY A 9 -7.36 -10.67 20.10
CA GLY A 9 -6.61 -10.54 18.83
C GLY A 9 -6.28 -9.10 18.44
N ILE A 10 -7.04 -8.13 18.95
CA ILE A 10 -6.93 -6.70 18.61
C ILE A 10 -5.74 -6.06 19.33
N LEU A 11 -5.43 -6.48 20.57
CA LEU A 11 -4.28 -5.96 21.31
C LEU A 11 -2.93 -6.19 20.61
N TYR A 12 -2.77 -7.29 19.86
CA TYR A 12 -1.50 -7.61 19.22
C TYR A 12 -1.19 -6.71 18.01
N ALA A 13 -2.23 -6.29 17.27
CA ALA A 13 -2.09 -5.28 16.22
C ALA A 13 -1.97 -3.87 16.83
N MET A 14 -2.72 -3.57 17.90
CA MET A 14 -2.67 -2.27 18.57
C MET A 14 -1.30 -1.96 19.20
N ASN A 15 -0.58 -2.95 19.72
CA ASN A 15 0.76 -2.72 20.31
C ASN A 15 1.81 -2.25 19.28
N HIS A 16 1.63 -2.55 17.99
CA HIS A 16 2.51 -2.06 16.91
C HIS A 16 1.97 -0.84 16.16
N LEU A 17 0.70 -0.45 16.39
CA LEU A 17 0.03 0.68 15.75
C LEU A 17 0.09 1.99 16.55
N SER A 18 0.76 2.00 17.70
CA SER A 18 1.05 3.20 18.51
C SER A 18 1.85 4.28 17.76
N SER A 19 2.34 3.96 16.57
CA SER A 19 3.07 4.86 15.68
C SER A 19 2.17 5.67 14.73
N LEU A 20 0.87 5.40 14.61
CA LEU A 20 -0.06 6.27 13.87
C LEU A 20 -0.40 7.48 14.75
N LYS A 21 0.39 8.55 14.68
CA LYS A 21 0.11 9.80 15.38
C LYS A 21 -0.71 10.71 14.46
N ASN A 22 -1.56 11.55 15.06
CA ASN A 22 -2.41 12.55 14.41
C ASN A 22 -3.72 12.04 13.77
N ALA A 23 -4.58 11.42 14.58
CA ALA A 23 -6.02 11.63 14.45
C ALA A 23 -6.38 12.91 15.22
N VAL A 24 -5.97 14.07 14.70
CA VAL A 24 -6.25 15.36 15.36
C VAL A 24 -7.69 15.74 15.07
N GLY A 25 -8.50 15.84 16.13
CA GLY A 25 -9.79 16.51 16.10
C GLY A 25 -11.02 15.61 16.13
N CYS A 26 -11.11 14.68 17.09
CA CYS A 26 -12.40 14.27 17.68
C CYS A 26 -12.11 13.46 18.94
N GLY A 27 -12.92 13.62 20.00
CA GLY A 27 -12.90 12.83 21.24
C GLY A 27 -13.32 11.35 21.02
N PHE A 28 -12.69 10.69 20.06
CA PHE A 28 -12.97 9.35 19.57
C PHE A 28 -11.67 8.55 19.35
N LEU A 29 -10.60 8.89 20.07
CA LEU A 29 -9.32 8.15 20.08
C LEU A 29 -9.41 6.74 20.71
N ARG A 30 -10.61 6.18 20.88
CA ARG A 30 -10.85 4.75 21.13
C ARG A 30 -11.51 4.01 19.95
N THR A 31 -11.90 4.71 18.89
CA THR A 31 -12.80 4.15 17.86
C THR A 31 -12.55 4.79 16.50
N ALA A 32 -11.42 4.46 15.85
CA ALA A 32 -11.25 4.73 14.42
C ALA A 32 -10.24 3.82 13.71
N ILE A 33 -10.12 2.57 14.15
CA ILE A 33 -9.57 1.50 13.29
C ILE A 33 -10.72 0.51 13.09
N MET A 34 -11.63 0.82 12.16
CA MET A 34 -12.54 -0.20 11.66
C MET A 34 -11.83 -0.98 10.55
N CYS A 35 -11.00 -1.93 10.97
CA CYS A 35 -10.57 -3.04 10.12
C CYS A 35 -11.83 -3.81 9.70
N TYR A 36 -12.27 -3.69 8.46
CA TYR A 36 -13.20 -4.66 7.90
C TYR A 36 -12.45 -5.97 7.68
N GLN A 37 -12.41 -6.83 8.70
CA GLN A 37 -12.07 -8.24 8.52
C GLN A 37 -13.28 -8.91 7.86
N LYS A 38 -13.31 -8.94 6.52
CA LYS A 38 -14.19 -9.89 5.84
C LYS A 38 -13.76 -11.28 6.33
N ARG A 39 -14.72 -11.98 6.92
CA ARG A 39 -14.61 -13.29 7.56
C ARG A 39 -13.93 -14.32 6.65
N MET A 40 -12.60 -14.32 6.64
CA MET A 40 -11.80 -15.45 6.23
C MET A 40 -11.79 -16.42 7.41
N GLU A 41 -12.70 -17.40 7.36
CA GLU A 41 -12.78 -18.44 8.35
C GLU A 41 -11.43 -19.17 8.44
N ARG A 42 -10.77 -19.05 9.60
CA ARG A 42 -9.54 -19.76 9.98
C ARG A 42 -8.27 -19.34 9.23
N LYS A 43 -7.58 -18.29 9.69
CA LYS A 43 -6.10 -18.24 9.92
C LYS A 43 -5.68 -16.87 10.46
N ARG A 44 -4.83 -16.88 11.49
CA ARG A 44 -4.22 -15.73 12.19
C ARG A 44 -3.90 -14.58 11.22
N SER A 45 -4.47 -13.41 11.44
CA SER A 45 -4.56 -12.26 10.52
C SER A 45 -3.26 -11.94 9.75
N GLN A 46 -3.24 -12.21 8.44
CA GLN A 46 -2.13 -11.86 7.52
C GLN A 46 -2.49 -10.70 6.58
N ALA A 47 -3.63 -10.03 6.80
CA ALA A 47 -4.16 -9.02 5.89
C ALA A 47 -4.57 -7.75 6.66
N LEU A 48 -4.28 -6.60 6.08
CA LEU A 48 -4.63 -5.27 6.56
C LEU A 48 -5.34 -4.53 5.43
N TYR A 49 -6.56 -4.10 5.72
CA TYR A 49 -7.39 -3.30 4.84
C TYR A 49 -7.71 -2.01 5.58
N LEU A 50 -7.25 -0.87 5.07
CA LEU A 50 -7.73 0.42 5.56
C LEU A 50 -8.80 0.90 4.58
N ILE A 51 -10.02 1.04 5.10
CA ILE A 51 -11.17 1.64 4.43
C ILE A 51 -11.75 2.62 5.45
N CYS A 52 -11.41 3.91 5.30
CA CYS A 52 -11.73 4.94 6.29
C CYS A 52 -12.57 6.05 5.65
N PRO A 53 -13.85 5.82 5.34
CA PRO A 53 -14.69 6.90 4.88
C PRO A 53 -14.75 7.97 5.99
N ASN A 54 -14.53 9.24 5.62
CA ASN A 54 -14.63 10.44 6.47
C ASN A 54 -13.38 10.92 7.22
N PHE A 55 -12.18 10.39 6.94
CA PHE A 55 -10.94 11.03 7.43
C PHE A 55 -10.44 12.08 6.44
N GLN A 56 -10.05 13.27 6.93
CA GLN A 56 -9.40 14.28 6.08
C GLN A 56 -7.97 13.83 5.72
N SER A 57 -7.24 13.28 6.69
CA SER A 57 -5.91 12.71 6.47
C SER A 57 -5.51 11.68 7.53
N LEU A 58 -4.60 10.78 7.16
CA LEU A 58 -3.98 9.79 8.05
C LEU A 58 -2.47 9.92 7.95
N GLU A 59 -1.80 10.33 9.02
CA GLU A 59 -0.33 10.34 9.06
C GLU A 59 0.21 8.95 9.44
N LEU A 60 1.11 8.43 8.61
CA LEU A 60 1.72 7.12 8.82
C LEU A 60 3.20 7.28 9.15
N ASP A 61 3.60 6.75 10.31
CA ASP A 61 5.01 6.73 10.71
C ASP A 61 5.83 5.87 9.74
N PRO A 62 7.05 6.33 9.34
CA PRO A 62 7.87 5.63 8.35
C PRO A 62 8.20 4.17 8.69
N THR A 63 8.15 3.80 9.98
CA THR A 63 8.44 2.46 10.50
C THR A 63 7.18 1.61 10.73
N ALA A 64 5.99 2.18 10.62
CA ALA A 64 4.74 1.53 11.03
C ALA A 64 4.50 0.21 10.29
N LEU A 65 4.64 0.21 8.96
CA LEU A 65 4.40 -0.97 8.13
C LEU A 65 5.48 -2.03 8.31
N MET A 66 6.75 -1.64 8.42
CA MET A 66 7.89 -2.55 8.62
C MET A 66 7.76 -3.42 9.89
N LYS A 67 7.06 -2.94 10.93
CA LYS A 67 6.84 -3.71 12.17
C LYS A 67 5.86 -4.88 11.97
N MET A 68 5.05 -4.86 10.92
CA MET A 68 4.00 -5.85 10.66
C MET A 68 4.53 -7.08 9.90
N ARG A 69 5.57 -7.75 10.41
CA ARG A 69 6.35 -8.76 9.66
C ARG A 69 5.56 -9.94 9.07
N LYS A 70 4.41 -10.29 9.65
CA LYS A 70 3.54 -11.39 9.17
C LYS A 70 2.46 -10.93 8.18
N LEU A 71 2.46 -9.66 7.81
CA LEU A 71 1.48 -9.09 6.89
C LEU A 71 1.81 -9.50 5.46
N ARG A 72 0.84 -10.11 4.79
CA ARG A 72 0.93 -10.60 3.41
C ARG A 72 0.02 -9.86 2.45
N PHE A 73 -1.02 -9.20 2.95
CA PHE A 73 -1.94 -8.41 2.14
C PHE A 73 -2.09 -7.02 2.76
N LEU A 74 -1.83 -5.98 1.96
CA LEU A 74 -2.06 -4.60 2.34
C LEU A 74 -2.93 -3.94 1.27
N LYS A 75 -4.10 -3.44 1.65
CA LYS A 75 -4.96 -2.64 0.76
C LYS A 75 -5.27 -1.28 1.38
N LEU A 76 -4.95 -0.23 0.63
CA LEU A 76 -5.14 1.16 0.98
C LEU A 76 -5.89 1.85 -0.17
N TYR A 77 -7.11 2.30 0.12
CA TYR A 77 -7.99 2.95 -0.86
C TYR A 77 -7.93 4.47 -0.69
N ASN A 78 -8.06 5.24 -1.78
CA ASN A 78 -8.06 6.70 -1.75
C ASN A 78 -9.28 7.25 -0.97
N SER A 79 -10.36 6.47 -0.86
CA SER A 79 -11.52 6.78 -0.02
C SER A 79 -11.21 6.88 1.49
N CYS A 80 -9.97 6.59 1.91
CA CYS A 80 -9.50 6.74 3.30
C CYS A 80 -9.12 8.17 3.69
N GLY A 81 -9.21 9.14 2.76
CA GLY A 81 -8.60 10.45 2.91
C GLY A 81 -7.12 10.46 2.53
N ARG A 82 -6.48 11.62 2.57
CA ARG A 82 -5.07 11.74 2.18
C ARG A 82 -4.18 11.02 3.19
N ILE A 83 -3.50 9.94 2.77
CA ILE A 83 -2.44 9.34 3.58
C ILE A 83 -1.20 10.22 3.48
N LEU A 84 -0.76 10.76 4.62
CA LEU A 84 0.37 11.67 4.71
C LEU A 84 1.61 10.89 5.16
N LEU A 85 2.61 10.82 4.27
CA LEU A 85 3.92 10.22 4.51
C LEU A 85 4.99 11.32 4.59
N PHE A 86 4.84 12.27 5.52
CA PHE A 86 5.73 13.45 5.63
C PHE A 86 7.20 13.09 5.79
N LYS A 87 7.47 12.01 6.51
CA LYS A 87 8.84 11.49 6.74
C LYS A 87 9.20 10.35 5.78
N GLY A 88 8.40 10.17 4.72
CA GLY A 88 8.50 9.04 3.81
C GLY A 88 8.07 7.71 4.43
N LEU A 89 8.41 6.62 3.75
CA LEU A 89 8.20 5.26 4.20
C LEU A 89 9.54 4.54 4.12
N LEU A 90 9.97 3.86 5.20
CA LEU A 90 11.27 3.18 5.21
C LEU A 90 11.25 1.85 4.48
N SER A 91 10.20 1.04 4.70
CA SER A 91 9.97 -0.21 4.00
C SER A 91 8.55 -0.71 4.25
N PHE A 92 8.14 -1.69 3.45
CA PHE A 92 6.95 -2.50 3.65
C PHE A 92 7.28 -3.76 4.48
N PRO A 93 6.27 -4.54 4.90
CA PRO A 93 6.50 -5.84 5.51
C PRO A 93 7.27 -6.78 4.59
N GLU A 94 8.20 -7.55 5.17
CA GLU A 94 9.07 -8.47 4.43
C GLU A 94 8.30 -9.60 3.74
N GLU A 95 7.28 -10.18 4.38
CA GLU A 95 6.47 -11.25 3.78
C GLU A 95 5.29 -10.73 2.92
N LEU A 96 5.30 -9.44 2.52
CA LEU A 96 4.19 -8.87 1.77
C LEU A 96 4.09 -9.52 0.39
N ARG A 97 2.88 -10.02 0.07
CA ARG A 97 2.59 -10.70 -1.20
C ARG A 97 1.66 -9.90 -2.10
N TYR A 98 0.77 -9.12 -1.52
CA TYR A 98 -0.23 -8.35 -2.25
C TYR A 98 -0.26 -6.93 -1.72
N LEU A 99 0.08 -5.98 -2.57
CA LEU A 99 0.08 -4.57 -2.24
C LEU A 99 -0.88 -3.84 -3.18
N TYR A 100 -1.97 -3.35 -2.60
CA TYR A 100 -2.87 -2.42 -3.25
C TYR A 100 -2.75 -1.07 -2.54
N TRP A 101 -2.34 -0.03 -3.26
CA TRP A 101 -2.26 1.32 -2.72
C TRP A 101 -2.67 2.33 -3.79
N GLU A 102 -3.95 2.63 -3.81
CA GLU A 102 -4.54 3.65 -4.68
C GLU A 102 -4.09 5.05 -4.23
N GLY A 103 -3.63 5.87 -5.15
CA GLY A 103 -3.17 7.22 -4.82
C GLY A 103 -1.88 7.27 -4.01
N TYR A 104 -0.98 6.28 -4.18
CA TYR A 104 0.30 6.24 -3.45
C TYR A 104 1.06 7.58 -3.57
N PRO A 105 1.43 8.22 -2.44
CA PRO A 105 1.85 9.62 -2.44
C PRO A 105 3.35 9.84 -2.67
N LEU A 106 4.19 8.81 -2.62
CA LEU A 106 5.63 8.94 -2.84
C LEU A 106 5.98 8.76 -4.32
N ARG A 107 7.11 9.34 -4.73
CA ARG A 107 7.62 9.30 -6.11
C ARG A 107 8.25 7.96 -6.49
N SER A 108 8.66 7.17 -5.50
CA SER A 108 9.18 5.81 -5.67
C SER A 108 8.86 4.93 -4.47
N LEU A 109 8.97 3.61 -4.64
CA LEU A 109 8.90 2.67 -3.53
C LEU A 109 10.13 2.85 -2.61
N PRO A 110 10.01 2.44 -1.33
CA PRO A 110 11.14 2.47 -0.40
C PRO A 110 12.27 1.58 -0.89
N THR A 111 13.51 2.08 -0.85
CA THR A 111 14.69 1.35 -1.33
C THR A 111 14.99 0.07 -0.55
N LYS A 112 14.48 -0.05 0.68
CA LYS A 112 14.63 -1.23 1.53
C LYS A 112 13.49 -2.25 1.38
N PHE A 113 12.59 -2.06 0.41
CA PHE A 113 11.50 -2.99 0.17
C PHE A 113 12.01 -4.20 -0.62
N ASP A 114 12.02 -5.37 0.01
CA ASP A 114 12.29 -6.63 -0.67
C ASP A 114 11.06 -7.10 -1.45
N LEU A 115 11.18 -7.13 -2.79
CA LEU A 115 10.11 -7.50 -3.71
C LEU A 115 10.06 -9.01 -3.98
N ARG A 116 11.00 -9.81 -3.44
CA ARG A 116 11.10 -11.26 -3.71
C ARG A 116 9.78 -11.99 -3.49
N TYR A 117 9.04 -11.64 -2.44
CA TYR A 117 7.79 -12.30 -2.06
C TYR A 117 6.55 -11.68 -2.67
N LEU A 118 6.70 -10.54 -3.36
CA LEU A 118 5.58 -9.82 -3.93
C LEU A 118 5.02 -10.58 -5.12
N VAL A 119 3.71 -10.77 -5.13
CA VAL A 119 2.96 -11.46 -6.17
C VAL A 119 2.18 -10.45 -7.00
N GLU A 120 1.55 -9.47 -6.35
CA GLU A 120 0.78 -8.43 -7.04
C GLU A 120 1.09 -7.05 -6.46
N LEU A 121 1.32 -6.11 -7.37
CA LEU A 121 1.50 -4.69 -7.09
C LEU A 121 0.45 -3.88 -7.85
N ASP A 122 -0.52 -3.32 -7.13
CA ASP A 122 -1.49 -2.38 -7.69
C ASP A 122 -1.28 -1.02 -7.03
N MET A 123 -0.73 -0.07 -7.77
CA MET A 123 -0.53 1.31 -7.36
C MET A 123 -1.12 2.28 -8.38
N ARG A 124 -2.36 2.00 -8.79
CA ARG A 124 -3.12 2.90 -9.65
C ARG A 124 -3.24 4.31 -9.06
N GLU A 125 -3.37 5.30 -9.95
CA GLU A 125 -3.55 6.70 -9.59
C GLU A 125 -2.42 7.27 -8.71
N SER A 126 -1.26 6.62 -8.69
CA SER A 126 -0.15 7.03 -7.84
C SER A 126 0.62 8.23 -8.37
N HIS A 127 1.33 8.89 -7.46
CA HIS A 127 2.30 9.95 -7.77
C HIS A 127 3.69 9.40 -8.13
N LEU A 128 3.80 8.10 -8.41
CA LEU A 128 5.06 7.46 -8.78
C LEU A 128 5.65 8.07 -10.06
N GLU A 129 6.92 8.45 -9.99
CA GLU A 129 7.74 8.83 -11.13
C GLU A 129 8.53 7.60 -11.65
N GLN A 130 8.94 6.74 -10.73
CA GLN A 130 9.57 5.44 -11.00
C GLN A 130 9.23 4.46 -9.86
N LEU A 131 9.20 3.16 -10.13
CA LEU A 131 8.90 2.16 -9.10
C LEU A 131 10.07 1.92 -8.15
N TRP A 132 11.21 1.51 -8.68
CA TRP A 132 12.46 1.26 -7.95
C TRP A 132 13.66 1.56 -8.85
N GLU A 133 14.83 1.68 -8.23
CA GLU A 133 16.12 1.82 -8.92
C GLU A 133 16.94 0.53 -8.78
N GLY A 134 17.73 0.23 -9.81
CA GLY A 134 18.57 -0.96 -9.87
C GLY A 134 17.79 -2.26 -10.10
N LYS A 135 18.51 -3.37 -9.99
CA LYS A 135 17.97 -4.72 -10.19
C LYS A 135 17.29 -5.21 -8.93
N GLN A 136 16.08 -5.76 -9.07
CA GLN A 136 15.30 -6.34 -7.99
C GLN A 136 15.10 -7.84 -8.22
N ASP A 137 14.84 -8.60 -7.15
CA ASP A 137 14.39 -9.98 -7.25
C ASP A 137 12.86 -9.99 -7.37
N LEU A 138 12.35 -10.34 -8.55
CA LEU A 138 10.94 -10.25 -8.91
C LEU A 138 10.35 -11.63 -9.24
N VAL A 139 11.00 -12.71 -8.78
CA VAL A 139 10.69 -14.08 -9.20
C VAL A 139 9.23 -14.47 -8.97
N ASN A 140 8.56 -13.93 -7.94
CA ASN A 140 7.17 -14.25 -7.65
C ASN A 140 6.15 -13.25 -8.22
N LEU A 141 6.62 -12.16 -8.83
CA LEU A 141 5.77 -11.06 -9.27
C LEU A 141 5.01 -11.47 -10.53
N LYS A 142 3.68 -11.43 -10.45
CA LYS A 142 2.75 -11.80 -11.52
C LYS A 142 2.03 -10.60 -12.11
N VAL A 143 1.65 -9.63 -11.29
CA VAL A 143 0.84 -8.50 -11.72
C VAL A 143 1.45 -7.19 -11.25
N ILE A 144 1.56 -6.24 -12.17
CA ILE A 144 1.87 -4.85 -11.88
C ILE A 144 0.81 -3.98 -12.55
N ASN A 145 0.07 -3.21 -11.75
CA ASN A 145 -0.91 -2.24 -12.22
C ASN A 145 -0.56 -0.83 -11.76
N LEU A 146 -0.28 0.03 -12.74
CA LEU A 146 0.08 1.44 -12.61
C LEU A 146 -0.85 2.32 -13.45
N ASN A 147 -2.07 1.86 -13.72
CA ASN A 147 -3.05 2.63 -14.48
C ASN A 147 -3.33 3.97 -13.80
N MET A 148 -3.59 5.00 -14.61
CA MET A 148 -3.87 6.36 -14.13
C MET A 148 -2.71 7.05 -13.38
N SER A 149 -1.52 6.44 -13.29
CA SER A 149 -0.31 7.08 -12.75
C SER A 149 0.34 8.01 -13.79
N LYS A 150 -0.08 9.28 -13.79
CA LYS A 150 0.30 10.28 -14.82
C LYS A 150 1.77 10.70 -14.76
N ASN A 151 2.41 10.59 -13.59
CA ASN A 151 3.77 11.06 -13.36
C ASN A 151 4.86 10.05 -13.74
N LEU A 152 4.48 8.82 -14.12
CA LEU A 152 5.43 7.76 -14.39
C LEU A 152 6.28 8.12 -15.61
N VAL A 153 7.58 8.33 -15.41
CA VAL A 153 8.55 8.72 -16.46
C VAL A 153 9.45 7.56 -16.87
N ARG A 154 9.66 6.59 -15.96
CA ARG A 154 10.60 5.49 -16.18
C ARG A 154 9.94 4.14 -15.88
N ILE A 155 10.21 3.17 -16.75
CA ILE A 155 9.84 1.77 -16.55
C ILE A 155 10.99 1.10 -15.76
N PRO A 156 10.70 0.35 -14.68
CA PRO A 156 11.72 -0.39 -13.95
C PRO A 156 12.33 -1.52 -14.80
N ASP A 157 13.52 -2.00 -14.41
CA ASP A 157 14.06 -3.25 -14.94
C ASP A 157 13.21 -4.44 -14.43
N LEU A 158 12.55 -5.12 -15.38
CA LEU A 158 11.69 -6.29 -15.14
C LEU A 158 12.36 -7.60 -15.57
N SER A 159 13.65 -7.60 -15.90
CA SER A 159 14.36 -8.79 -16.42
C SER A 159 14.33 -10.02 -15.50
N SER A 160 14.17 -9.82 -14.19
CA SER A 160 14.04 -10.89 -13.19
C SER A 160 12.59 -11.34 -12.93
N ALA A 161 11.60 -10.66 -13.51
CA ALA A 161 10.18 -10.96 -13.32
C ALA A 161 9.72 -12.09 -14.26
N THR A 162 10.29 -13.29 -14.09
CA THR A 162 10.07 -14.42 -15.02
C THR A 162 8.65 -14.98 -14.99
N ASN A 163 7.87 -14.67 -13.94
CA ASN A 163 6.48 -15.09 -13.77
C ASN A 163 5.49 -13.95 -14.01
N LEU A 164 5.92 -12.83 -14.62
CA LEU A 164 5.04 -11.69 -14.87
C LEU A 164 3.99 -12.05 -15.93
N GLU A 165 2.73 -11.99 -15.53
CA GLU A 165 1.55 -12.29 -16.35
C GLU A 165 0.91 -11.01 -16.90
N GLU A 166 0.93 -9.93 -16.12
CA GLU A 166 0.30 -8.64 -16.50
C GLU A 166 1.15 -7.44 -16.06
N PHE A 167 1.33 -6.50 -16.99
CA PHE A 167 1.86 -5.16 -16.72
C PHE A 167 0.96 -4.11 -17.35
N SER A 168 0.16 -3.43 -16.53
CA SER A 168 -0.73 -2.35 -16.96
C SER A 168 -0.18 -0.98 -16.56
N ARG A 169 -0.06 -0.08 -17.53
CA ARG A 169 0.30 1.33 -17.34
C ARG A 169 -0.39 2.17 -18.40
N ASN A 170 -0.59 3.46 -18.13
CA ASN A 170 -1.01 4.38 -19.19
C ASN A 170 0.10 4.49 -20.24
N LEU A 171 -0.22 4.12 -21.48
CA LEU A 171 0.53 4.62 -22.64
C LEU A 171 0.23 6.12 -22.68
N ARG A 172 1.27 6.97 -22.59
CA ARG A 172 1.10 8.37 -22.97
C ARG A 172 0.72 8.32 -24.44
N ASP A 173 -0.50 8.72 -24.75
CA ASP A 173 -0.87 9.07 -26.11
C ASP A 173 0.05 10.23 -26.47
N HIS A 174 1.11 9.94 -27.23
CA HIS A 174 1.77 10.98 -28.00
C HIS A 174 0.79 11.29 -29.13
N GLY A 175 -0.24 12.07 -28.79
CA GLY A 175 -1.08 12.73 -29.78
C GLY A 175 -0.19 13.56 -30.67
N ASP A 176 -0.35 13.32 -31.96
CA ASP A 176 0.48 13.82 -33.04
C ASP A 176 0.71 15.33 -32.97
N VAL A 177 1.96 15.71 -33.23
CA VAL A 177 2.27 17.03 -33.77
C VAL A 177 1.89 16.98 -35.24
N GLU A 178 0.65 17.38 -35.55
CA GLU A 178 0.30 18.02 -36.83
C GLU A 178 -0.02 19.47 -36.44
N GLY A 179 0.79 20.46 -36.78
CA GLY A 179 1.04 20.88 -38.15
C GLY A 179 0.03 21.97 -38.50
N ASP A 180 0.38 23.22 -38.21
CA ASP A 180 -0.02 24.45 -38.93
C ASP A 180 0.80 25.66 -38.45
#